data_AF-A0A090W7R0-F1
#
_entry.id   AF-A0A090W7R0-F1
#
_cell.length_a   1.000
_cell.length_b   1.000
_cell.length_c   1.000
_cell.angle_alpha   90.00
_cell.angle_beta   90.00
_cell.angle_gamma   90.00
#
_symmetry.space_group_name_H-M   'P 1'
#
loop_
_entity.id
_entity.type
_entity.pdbx_description
1 polymer ?
#
loop_
_entity_poly.entity_id
_entity_poly.type
_entity_poly.pdbx_seq_one_letter_code
_entity_poly.pdbx_strand_id
1 'polypeptide(L)'
;MVYCIETPDLPKDTSILDVYLNGNTPLEVLHKPEFLGGVTIVNVELLLRKDKNGDMYQAVTKPNFESFKTQLVPYFAWSNRDQAEMTVFIPVIWDI
;
A
#
# COMPACT_ATOMS: atom_id res chain seq x y z
N MET A 1 -10.01 14.46 2.95
CA MET A 1 -10.19 13.05 3.38
C MET A 1 -8.83 12.38 3.41
N VAL A 2 -8.60 11.50 4.37
CA VAL A 2 -7.36 10.71 4.48
C VAL A 2 -7.58 9.37 3.79
N TYR A 3 -6.54 8.85 3.14
CA TYR A 3 -6.55 7.56 2.45
C TYR A 3 -5.60 6.58 3.15
N CYS A 4 -5.87 5.29 2.98
CA CYS A 4 -5.06 4.21 3.54
C CYS A 4 -4.96 3.04 2.55
N ILE A 5 -3.94 2.21 2.75
CA ILE A 5 -3.79 0.91 2.10
C ILE A 5 -4.18 -0.19 3.08
N GLU A 6 -4.92 -1.20 2.62
CA GLU A 6 -5.30 -2.37 3.40
C GLU A 6 -4.65 -3.64 2.82
N THR A 7 -4.37 -4.65 3.65
CA THR A 7 -3.80 -5.92 3.15
C THR A 7 -4.63 -6.67 2.09
N PRO A 8 -5.98 -6.57 2.03
CA PRO A 8 -6.77 -7.13 0.93
C PRO A 8 -6.48 -6.49 -0.44
N ASP A 9 -5.91 -5.29 -0.47
CA ASP A 9 -5.48 -4.62 -1.70
C ASP A 9 -4.01 -4.97 -2.05
N LEU A 10 -3.38 -5.89 -1.35
CA LEU A 10 -1.99 -6.32 -1.55
C LEU A 10 -1.91 -7.82 -1.92
N PRO A 11 -0.79 -8.30 -2.48
CA PRO A 11 -0.57 -9.74 -2.66
C PRO A 11 -0.68 -10.48 -1.33
N LYS A 12 -1.14 -11.73 -1.38
CA LYS A 12 -1.19 -12.60 -0.18
C LYS A 12 0.15 -12.62 0.54
N ASP A 13 0.08 -12.66 1.86
CA ASP A 13 1.23 -12.72 2.78
C ASP A 13 2.16 -11.49 2.72
N THR A 14 1.71 -10.38 2.13
CA THR A 14 2.44 -9.10 2.19
C THR A 14 2.20 -8.42 3.54
N SER A 15 3.26 -8.16 4.31
CA SER A 15 3.16 -7.34 5.52
C SER A 15 2.86 -5.89 5.17
N ILE A 16 1.97 -5.25 5.93
CA ILE A 16 1.65 -3.83 5.76
C ILE A 16 2.89 -2.93 5.96
N LEU A 17 3.90 -3.42 6.69
CA LEU A 17 5.14 -2.70 6.99
C LEU A 17 6.18 -2.78 5.86
N ASP A 18 5.90 -3.54 4.81
CA ASP A 18 6.77 -3.70 3.63
C ASP A 18 6.31 -2.87 2.44
N VAL A 19 5.35 -1.96 2.66
CA VAL A 19 4.74 -1.12 1.64
C VAL A 19 5.36 0.26 1.63
N TYR A 20 5.80 0.70 0.45
CA TYR A 20 6.41 2.01 0.20
C TYR A 20 5.71 2.69 -0.97
N LEU A 21 5.68 4.01 -0.98
CA LEU A 21 5.13 4.79 -2.09
C LEU A 21 6.25 5.14 -3.07
N ASN A 22 6.05 4.84 -4.35
CA ASN A 22 6.89 5.40 -5.42
C ASN A 22 6.58 6.91 -5.52
N GLY A 23 7.51 7.77 -5.09
CA GLY A 23 7.31 9.22 -5.02
C GLY A 23 7.12 9.91 -6.38
N ASN A 24 7.46 9.23 -7.47
CA ASN A 24 7.31 9.73 -8.83
C ASN A 24 6.08 9.19 -9.56
N THR A 25 5.30 8.31 -8.92
CA THR A 25 4.14 7.69 -9.56
C THR A 25 2.95 8.67 -9.65
N PRO A 26 2.21 8.71 -10.78
CA PRO A 26 0.97 9.46 -10.83
C PRO A 26 -0.07 8.85 -9.88
N LEU A 27 -0.83 9.72 -9.22
CA LEU A 27 -1.99 9.34 -8.41
C LEU A 27 -3.26 9.54 -9.23
N GLU A 28 -3.98 8.45 -9.51
CA GLU A 28 -5.17 8.48 -10.34
C GLU A 28 -6.43 8.30 -9.48
N VAL A 29 -7.33 9.27 -9.54
CA VAL A 29 -8.57 9.26 -8.75
C VAL A 29 -9.70 8.59 -9.55
N LEU A 30 -10.37 7.61 -8.95
CA LEU A 30 -11.49 6.90 -9.57
C LEU A 30 -12.66 6.74 -8.61
N HIS A 31 -13.85 7.20 -9.00
CA HIS A 31 -15.08 6.94 -8.24
C HIS A 31 -15.64 5.55 -8.56
N LYS A 32 -15.92 4.75 -7.54
CA LYS A 32 -16.48 3.40 -7.64
C LYS A 32 -17.82 3.32 -6.89
N PRO A 33 -18.97 3.51 -7.58
CA PRO A 33 -20.29 3.62 -6.94
C PRO A 33 -20.75 2.31 -6.26
N GLU A 34 -20.28 1.17 -6.74
CA GLU A 34 -20.66 -0.16 -6.22
C GLU A 34 -19.66 -0.71 -5.17
N PHE A 35 -18.58 0.03 -4.89
CA PHE A 35 -17.53 -0.40 -3.99
C PHE A 35 -17.62 0.37 -2.67
N LEU A 36 -17.64 -0.36 -1.55
CA LEU A 36 -17.70 0.21 -0.19
C LEU A 36 -18.81 1.26 0.01
N GLY A 37 -19.99 1.04 -0.58
CA GLY A 37 -21.11 1.98 -0.49
C GLY A 37 -20.95 3.25 -1.33
N GLY A 38 -20.04 3.26 -2.31
CA GLY A 38 -19.84 4.35 -3.24
C GLY A 38 -18.72 5.29 -2.82
N VAL A 39 -17.48 4.84 -2.97
CA VAL A 39 -16.30 5.62 -2.58
C VAL A 39 -15.44 6.03 -3.77
N THR A 40 -14.66 7.09 -3.57
CA THR A 40 -13.59 7.47 -4.48
C THR A 40 -12.27 6.89 -3.99
N ILE A 41 -11.63 6.07 -4.80
CA ILE A 41 -10.31 5.46 -4.53
C ILE A 41 -9.20 6.26 -5.20
N VAL A 42 -7.96 5.97 -4.81
CA VAL A 42 -6.74 6.48 -5.49
C VAL A 42 -5.95 5.29 -6.00
N ASN A 43 -5.92 5.08 -7.31
CA ASN A 43 -5.02 4.12 -7.95
C ASN A 43 -3.60 4.66 -7.89
N VAL A 44 -2.66 3.79 -7.56
CA VAL A 44 -1.26 4.13 -7.29
C VAL A 44 -0.35 2.95 -7.58
N GLU A 45 0.92 3.22 -7.88
CA GLU A 45 1.97 2.21 -7.83
C GLU A 45 2.71 2.27 -6.49
N LEU A 46 2.70 1.16 -5.76
CA LEU A 46 3.46 0.97 -4.54
C LEU A 46 4.73 0.16 -4.84
N LEU A 47 5.72 0.28 -3.96
CA LEU A 47 6.94 -0.51 -3.95
C LEU A 47 6.86 -1.47 -2.76
N LEU A 48 6.89 -2.77 -3.03
CA LEU A 48 6.86 -3.81 -2.01
C LEU A 48 8.27 -4.30 -1.73
N ARG A 49 8.72 -4.21 -0.48
CA ARG A 49 10.04 -4.68 -0.06
C ARG A 49 10.07 -6.22 -0.01
N LYS A 50 11.08 -6.85 -0.61
CA LYS A 50 11.16 -8.33 -0.75
C LYS A 50 12.41 -8.97 -0.13
N ASP A 51 13.35 -8.17 0.37
CA ASP A 51 14.64 -8.62 0.89
C ASP A 51 14.65 -8.93 2.41
N LYS A 52 13.55 -8.68 3.12
CA LYS A 52 13.45 -9.07 4.54
C LYS A 52 13.36 -10.60 4.65
N ASN A 53 14.12 -11.16 5.58
CA ASN A 53 13.96 -12.54 6.02
C ASN A 53 13.41 -12.55 7.46
N GLY A 54 13.16 -13.75 8.01
CA GLY A 54 12.62 -13.91 9.37
C GLY A 54 13.62 -13.63 10.51
N ASP A 55 14.84 -13.20 10.21
CA ASP A 55 15.86 -12.95 11.23
C ASP A 55 15.64 -11.58 11.90
N MET A 56 15.89 -11.51 13.21
CA MET A 56 15.75 -10.26 13.97
C MET A 56 16.77 -9.19 13.55
N TYR A 57 17.96 -9.61 13.11
CA TYR A 57 19.05 -8.72 12.69
C TYR A 57 19.69 -9.24 11.41
N GLN A 58 19.98 -8.32 10.49
CA GLN A 58 20.62 -8.62 9.21
C GLN A 58 21.67 -7.56 8.87
N ALA A 59 22.66 -7.93 8.07
CA ALA A 59 23.56 -6.96 7.47
C ALA A 59 22.75 -6.00 6.58
N VAL A 60 23.02 -4.70 6.71
CA VAL A 60 22.33 -3.69 5.91
C VAL A 60 22.81 -3.76 4.47
N THR A 61 21.88 -3.99 3.55
CA THR A 61 22.10 -3.98 2.10
C THR A 61 21.11 -3.04 1.44
N LYS A 62 21.32 -2.75 0.15
CA LYS A 62 20.34 -2.00 -0.65
C LYS A 62 19.04 -2.81 -0.72
N PRO A 63 17.89 -2.27 -0.28
CA PRO A 63 16.64 -3.01 -0.32
C PRO A 63 16.24 -3.40 -1.74
N ASN A 64 15.56 -4.54 -1.86
CA ASN A 64 14.99 -4.99 -3.11
C ASN A 64 13.48 -4.72 -3.12
N PHE A 65 13.00 -4.04 -4.15
CA PHE A 65 11.61 -3.64 -4.30
C PHE A 65 11.00 -4.23 -5.56
N GLU A 66 9.72 -4.58 -5.46
CA GLU A 66 8.87 -4.94 -6.59
C GLU A 66 7.73 -3.91 -6.72
N SER A 67 7.56 -3.35 -7.92
CA SER A 67 6.45 -2.44 -8.20
C SER A 67 5.13 -3.20 -8.24
N PHE A 68 4.11 -2.64 -7.60
CA PHE A 68 2.78 -3.23 -7.52
C PHE A 68 1.70 -2.16 -7.66
N LYS A 69 0.86 -2.29 -8.70
CA LYS A 69 -0.27 -1.37 -8.91
C LYS A 69 -1.44 -1.80 -8.04
N THR A 70 -1.97 -0.84 -7.28
CA THR A 70 -3.09 -1.08 -6.38
C THR A 70 -3.92 0.19 -6.19
N GLN A 71 -4.83 0.16 -5.23
CA GLN A 71 -5.72 1.24 -4.84
C GLN A 71 -5.56 1.56 -3.35
N LEU A 72 -5.62 2.85 -3.03
CA LEU A 72 -5.88 3.33 -1.68
C LEU A 72 -7.37 3.61 -1.52
N VAL A 73 -7.91 3.29 -0.36
CA VAL A 73 -9.30 3.57 -0.01
C VAL A 73 -9.40 4.68 1.04
N PRO A 74 -10.53 5.40 1.13
CA PRO A 74 -10.73 6.36 2.20
C PRO A 74 -10.62 5.70 3.57
N TYR A 75 -9.90 6.33 4.51
CA TYR A 75 -9.66 5.79 5.85
C TYR A 75 -10.95 5.40 6.59
N PHE A 76 -12.02 6.16 6.42
CA PHE A 76 -13.31 5.86 7.06
C PHE A 76 -13.96 4.55 6.56
N ALA A 77 -13.54 4.05 5.40
CA ALA A 77 -14.11 2.86 4.76
C ALA A 77 -13.32 1.57 5.07
N TRP A 78 -12.19 1.67 5.78
CA TRP A 78 -11.37 0.54 6.24
C TRP A 78 -12.18 -0.46 7.08
N SER A 79 -11.75 -1.73 7.09
CA SER A 79 -12.28 -2.82 7.92
C SER A 79 -13.72 -3.25 7.57
N ASN A 80 -14.14 -2.99 6.33
CA ASN A 80 -15.43 -3.42 5.78
C ASN A 80 -15.31 -4.57 4.75
N ARG A 81 -14.12 -5.17 4.57
CA ARG A 81 -13.81 -6.18 3.54
C ARG A 81 -13.05 -7.41 4.06
N ASP A 82 -13.13 -7.66 5.37
CA ASP A 82 -12.44 -8.69 6.18
C ASP A 82 -11.48 -8.08 7.21
N GLN A 83 -11.00 -8.93 8.14
CA GLN A 83 -9.96 -8.57 9.09
C GLN A 83 -8.65 -8.32 8.33
N ALA A 84 -8.18 -7.08 8.38
CA ALA A 84 -7.06 -6.59 7.61
C ALA A 84 -6.15 -5.68 8.44
N GLU A 85 -4.84 -5.74 8.16
CA GLU A 85 -3.93 -4.69 8.60
C GLU A 85 -4.04 -3.49 7.65
N MET A 86 -3.72 -2.31 8.15
CA MET A 86 -3.84 -1.05 7.39
C MET A 86 -2.80 -0.04 7.86
N THR A 87 -2.34 0.81 6.93
CA THR A 87 -1.59 2.01 7.27
C THR A 87 -2.08 3.23 6.48
N VAL A 88 -2.07 4.39 7.14
CA VAL A 88 -2.26 5.71 6.52
C VAL A 88 -0.92 6.29 6.07
N PHE A 89 0.11 6.14 6.89
CA PHE A 89 1.43 6.71 6.64
C PHE A 89 2.30 5.67 5.95
N ILE A 90 2.56 5.91 4.66
CA ILE A 90 3.40 5.06 3.82
C ILE A 90 4.73 5.80 3.61
N PRO A 91 5.88 5.19 3.91
CA PRO A 91 7.18 5.80 3.62
C PRO A 91 7.34 6.03 2.12
N VAL A 92 7.84 7.22 1.74
CA VAL A 92 8.03 7.58 0.33
C VAL A 92 9.47 7.32 -0.09
N ILE A 93 9.65 6.71 -1.25
CA ILE A 93 10.94 6.62 -1.94
C ILE A 93 10.93 7.61 -3.09
N TRP A 94 11.83 8.58 -3.04
CA TRP A 94 12.04 9.56 -4.09
C TRP A 94 13.17 9.08 -5.00
N ASP A 95 12.97 9.06 -6.32
CA ASP A 95 14.13 9.03 -7.23
C ASP A 95 14.69 10.45 -7.29
N ILE A 96 15.95 10.60 -6.86
CA ILE A 96 16.72 11.85 -6.89
C ILE A 96 17.65 11.82 -8.10
#